data_AF-A0A445IW81-F1
#
_entry.id   AF-A0A445IW81-F1
#
_cell.length_a   1.000
_cell.length_b   1.000
_cell.length_c   1.000
_cell.angle_alpha   90.00
_cell.angle_beta   90.00
_cell.angle_gamma   90.00
#
_symmetry.space_group_name_H-M   'P 1'
#
loop_
_entity.id
_entity.type
_entity.pdbx_description
1 polymer ?
#
loop_
_entity_poly.entity_id
_entity_poly.type
_entity_poly.pdbx_seq_one_letter_code
_entity_poly.pdbx_strand_id
1 'polypeptide(L)'
;MEKPIPLATMLPIVIVYLFSLHASCAAPTTESVHETFVDCLRNNIKTRSGGHGFEGRSYISDEPFIMLDMFNLRNITVDVQNEVAVVQAGATLGEVYYRIWEKSDVHGFPAGECHTVGVGGHFGGGGYGNMMRKYGLSIDHILDAKIVDVKSRILNKESMGEDLFWAIRGGGGASL
;
A
#
# COMPACT_ATOMS: atom_id res chain seq x y z
N MET A 1 -21.88 -28.04 4.42
CA MET A 1 -20.66 -28.10 3.59
C MET A 1 -20.92 -27.26 2.36
N GLU A 2 -20.42 -26.03 2.32
CA GLU A 2 -20.45 -25.20 1.12
C GLU A 2 -19.51 -25.81 0.07
N LYS A 3 -19.95 -25.84 -1.19
CA LYS A 3 -19.13 -26.34 -2.30
C LYS A 3 -17.92 -25.43 -2.49
N PRO A 4 -16.72 -25.97 -2.75
CA PRO A 4 -15.56 -25.16 -3.04
C PRO A 4 -15.81 -24.34 -4.31
N ILE A 5 -15.55 -23.04 -4.23
CA ILE A 5 -15.63 -22.11 -5.38
C ILE A 5 -14.49 -22.47 -6.32
N PRO A 6 -14.75 -22.82 -7.59
CA PRO A 6 -13.69 -23.15 -8.53
C PRO A 6 -12.78 -21.93 -8.71
N LEU A 7 -11.45 -22.11 -8.61
CA LEU A 7 -10.47 -21.04 -8.90
C LEU A 7 -10.64 -20.43 -10.32
N ALA A 8 -11.37 -21.12 -11.20
CA ALA A 8 -11.75 -20.63 -12.51
C ALA A 8 -12.69 -19.40 -12.48
N THR A 9 -13.49 -19.22 -11.42
CA THR A 9 -14.54 -18.18 -11.34
C THR A 9 -14.17 -16.95 -10.50
N MET A 10 -12.96 -16.88 -9.94
CA MET A 10 -12.57 -15.68 -9.17
C MET A 10 -12.39 -14.46 -10.08
N LEU A 11 -13.00 -13.34 -9.70
CA LEU A 11 -12.85 -12.04 -10.36
C LEU A 11 -11.81 -11.20 -9.59
N PRO A 12 -10.80 -10.63 -10.27
CA PRO A 12 -9.84 -9.76 -9.62
C PRO A 12 -10.50 -8.42 -9.26
N ILE A 13 -10.36 -8.00 -8.01
CA ILE A 13 -10.61 -6.62 -7.63
C ILE A 13 -9.41 -5.78 -8.03
N VAL A 14 -9.66 -4.53 -8.40
CA VAL A 14 -8.62 -3.55 -8.68
C VAL A 14 -8.48 -2.59 -7.49
N ILE A 15 -7.27 -2.13 -7.19
CA ILE A 15 -7.02 -1.30 -6.01
C ILE A 15 -6.77 0.16 -6.37
N VAL A 16 -7.43 1.05 -5.63
CA VAL A 16 -7.03 2.45 -5.41
C VAL A 16 -6.21 2.50 -4.12
N TYR A 17 -4.91 2.70 -4.27
CA TYR A 17 -3.95 2.56 -3.18
C TYR A 17 -3.65 3.91 -2.52
N LEU A 18 -3.73 4.01 -1.19
CA LEU A 18 -3.33 5.23 -0.48
C LEU A 18 -1.97 5.04 0.18
N PHE A 19 -0.91 5.50 -0.49
CA PHE A 19 0.36 5.82 0.15
C PHE A 19 0.28 7.19 0.82
N SER A 20 -0.58 7.29 1.81
CA SER A 20 -0.71 8.52 2.58
C SER A 20 0.49 8.66 3.49
N LEU A 21 1.57 9.33 3.06
CA LEU A 21 2.70 9.76 3.90
C LEU A 21 2.24 10.84 4.91
N HIS A 22 1.25 10.52 5.75
CA HIS A 22 1.00 11.28 6.98
C HIS A 22 1.91 10.74 8.06
N ALA A 23 3.19 11.12 7.97
CA ALA A 23 4.10 11.08 9.10
C ALA A 23 3.74 12.21 10.05
N SER A 24 2.89 11.89 11.03
CA SER A 24 2.97 12.61 12.29
C SER A 24 4.29 12.15 12.92
N CYS A 25 5.35 12.96 12.85
CA CYS A 25 6.51 12.74 13.73
C CYS A 25 5.99 13.01 15.16
N ALA A 26 5.46 11.97 15.79
CA ALA A 26 4.82 11.99 17.09
C ALA A 26 3.87 13.19 17.34
N ALA A 27 2.66 13.15 16.78
CA ALA A 27 1.50 13.81 17.39
C ALA A 27 0.23 12.93 17.25
N PRO A 28 -0.55 12.78 18.33
CA PRO A 28 -1.85 12.12 18.27
C PRO A 28 -2.81 13.08 17.56
N THR A 29 -3.49 12.60 16.52
CA THR A 29 -4.55 13.29 15.75
C THR A 29 -4.14 14.32 14.68
N THR A 30 -5.11 14.54 13.79
CA THR A 30 -5.02 15.06 12.41
C THR A 30 -4.71 16.55 12.25
N GLU A 31 -4.60 17.33 13.33
CA GLU A 31 -4.54 18.80 13.25
C GLU A 31 -3.14 19.42 13.49
N SER A 32 -2.12 18.62 13.81
CA SER A 32 -0.74 19.12 14.12
C SER A 32 0.31 18.69 13.08
N VAL A 33 -0.07 18.46 11.82
CA VAL A 33 0.79 17.72 10.86
C VAL A 33 1.73 18.63 10.04
N HIS A 34 1.43 19.92 9.86
CA HIS A 34 2.12 20.74 8.85
C HIS A 34 3.52 21.22 9.24
N GLU A 35 3.75 21.69 10.48
CA GLU A 35 5.07 22.18 10.91
C GLU A 35 6.04 21.02 11.21
N THR A 36 5.51 19.94 11.77
CA THR A 36 6.26 18.71 12.07
C THR A 36 6.80 18.00 10.82
N PHE A 37 6.11 18.11 9.68
CA PHE A 37 6.52 17.46 8.44
C PHE A 37 7.75 18.13 7.78
N VAL A 38 7.88 19.46 7.88
CA VAL A 38 8.99 20.22 7.28
C VAL A 38 10.33 19.92 7.97
N ASP A 39 10.34 19.75 9.29
CA ASP A 39 11.55 19.37 10.01
C ASP A 39 11.91 17.88 9.82
N CYS A 40 10.94 17.01 9.57
CA CYS A 40 11.22 15.61 9.25
C CYS A 40 11.81 15.44 7.85
N LEU A 41 11.46 16.28 6.87
CA LEU A 41 12.11 16.30 5.55
C LEU A 41 13.60 16.70 5.59
N ARG A 42 14.06 17.35 6.68
CA ARG A 42 15.48 17.63 6.92
C ARG A 42 16.25 16.45 7.52
N ASN A 43 15.53 15.43 7.97
CA ASN A 43 16.09 14.23 8.59
C ASN A 43 15.94 13.02 7.66
N ASN A 44 16.78 12.00 7.83
CA ASN A 44 16.60 10.74 7.11
C ASN A 44 15.28 10.09 7.56
N ILE A 45 14.31 9.95 6.66
CA ILE A 45 13.04 9.26 6.94
C ILE A 45 13.11 7.84 6.40
N LYS A 46 12.63 6.87 7.19
CA LYS A 46 12.41 5.49 6.73
C LYS A 46 10.96 5.11 6.95
N THR A 47 10.26 4.82 5.86
CA THR A 47 8.85 4.41 5.90
C THR A 47 8.73 2.92 6.15
N ARG A 48 7.90 2.54 7.12
CA ARG A 48 7.58 1.17 7.47
C ARG A 48 6.09 0.91 7.33
N SER A 49 5.75 -0.06 6.49
CA SER A 49 4.41 -0.66 6.44
C SER A 49 4.42 -1.93 7.31
N GLY A 50 4.34 -3.14 6.73
CA GLY A 50 4.36 -4.40 7.48
C GLY A 50 5.73 -4.86 7.97
N GLY A 51 6.82 -4.12 7.70
CA GLY A 51 8.17 -4.45 8.21
C GLY A 51 8.86 -5.65 7.54
N HIS A 52 8.38 -6.13 6.40
CA HIS A 52 8.93 -7.29 5.67
C HIS A 52 10.13 -6.98 4.75
N GLY A 53 10.82 -5.85 4.96
CA GLY A 53 12.04 -5.56 4.22
C GLY A 53 13.15 -6.53 4.62
N PHE A 54 13.65 -7.33 3.68
CA PHE A 54 14.60 -8.42 3.99
C PHE A 54 15.91 -7.92 4.62
N GLU A 55 16.35 -6.72 4.24
CA GLU A 55 17.53 -6.05 4.81
C GLU A 55 17.17 -5.08 5.95
N GLY A 56 15.92 -5.05 6.42
CA GLY A 56 15.47 -4.13 7.48
C GLY A 56 15.52 -2.65 7.10
N ARG A 57 15.66 -2.29 5.82
CA ARG A 57 15.82 -0.91 5.35
C ARG A 57 14.74 0.08 5.78
N SER A 58 13.56 -0.43 6.12
CA SER A 58 12.44 0.36 6.67
C SER A 58 12.61 0.78 8.13
N TYR A 59 13.58 0.21 8.87
CA TYR A 59 13.75 0.46 10.31
C TYR A 59 15.20 0.35 10.82
N ILE A 60 16.18 0.17 9.94
CA ILE A 60 17.62 0.15 10.28
C ILE A 60 18.34 1.24 9.48
N SER A 61 19.25 1.95 10.13
CA SER A 61 20.11 3.00 9.57
C SER A 61 21.39 3.10 10.39
N ASP A 62 22.51 3.40 9.74
CA ASP A 62 23.77 3.75 10.43
C ASP A 62 23.75 5.22 10.91
N GLU A 63 22.94 6.06 10.25
CA GLU A 63 22.74 7.47 10.58
C GLU A 63 21.43 7.69 11.36
N PRO A 64 21.35 8.72 12.22
CA PRO A 64 20.11 9.13 12.87
C PRO A 64 18.97 9.28 11.86
N PHE A 65 17.82 8.71 12.17
CA PHE A 65 16.68 8.68 11.27
C PHE A 65 15.36 8.70 12.05
N ILE A 66 14.29 9.09 11.37
CA ILE A 66 12.93 9.02 11.86
C ILE A 66 12.22 7.87 11.14
N MET A 67 11.66 6.95 11.91
CA MET A 67 10.81 5.91 11.36
C MET A 67 9.39 6.46 11.21
N LEU A 68 8.90 6.46 9.98
CA LEU A 68 7.50 6.67 9.69
C LEU A 68 6.79 5.31 9.70
N ASP A 69 6.08 5.00 10.78
CA ASP A 69 5.28 3.79 10.85
C ASP A 69 3.85 4.03 10.35
N MET A 70 3.49 3.35 9.26
CA MET A 70 2.18 3.44 8.62
C MET A 70 1.12 2.61 9.33
N PHE A 71 1.45 1.86 10.39
CA PHE A 71 0.57 0.90 11.05
C PHE A 71 -0.85 1.43 11.29
N ASN A 72 -1.03 2.69 11.70
CA ASN A 72 -2.38 3.23 11.97
C ASN A 72 -3.19 3.61 10.73
N LEU A 73 -2.58 3.67 9.56
CA LEU A 73 -3.22 3.96 8.27
C LEU A 73 -3.55 2.65 7.56
N ARG A 74 -4.53 1.92 8.09
CA ARG A 74 -4.92 0.56 7.62
C ARG A 74 -6.37 0.42 7.17
N ASN A 75 -7.06 1.52 6.96
CA ASN A 75 -8.45 1.46 6.50
C ASN A 75 -8.54 0.78 5.12
N ILE A 76 -9.55 -0.07 4.94
CA ILE A 76 -9.86 -0.77 3.71
C ILE A 76 -11.35 -0.68 3.45
N THR A 77 -11.74 -0.16 2.29
CA THR A 77 -13.13 -0.17 1.82
C THR A 77 -13.22 -0.91 0.50
N VAL A 78 -14.22 -1.77 0.35
CA VAL A 78 -14.39 -2.62 -0.84
C VAL A 78 -15.75 -2.34 -1.45
N ASP A 79 -15.76 -2.01 -2.73
CA ASP A 79 -16.93 -1.85 -3.59
C ASP A 79 -16.94 -2.96 -4.64
N VAL A 80 -17.75 -3.99 -4.39
CA VAL A 80 -17.87 -5.15 -5.27
C VAL A 80 -18.61 -4.81 -6.57
N GLN A 81 -19.49 -3.81 -6.57
CA GLN A 81 -20.24 -3.47 -7.79
C GLN A 81 -19.33 -2.86 -8.85
N ASN A 82 -18.35 -2.07 -8.40
CA ASN A 82 -17.35 -1.47 -9.26
C ASN A 82 -16.04 -2.28 -9.33
N GLU A 83 -15.95 -3.41 -8.63
CA GLU A 83 -14.74 -4.24 -8.50
C GLU A 83 -13.51 -3.44 -8.02
N VAL A 84 -13.71 -2.48 -7.12
CA VAL A 84 -12.66 -1.59 -6.61
C VAL A 84 -12.51 -1.71 -5.09
N ALA A 85 -11.27 -1.75 -4.61
CA ALA A 85 -10.96 -1.56 -3.20
C ALA A 85 -10.04 -0.36 -2.98
N VAL A 86 -10.32 0.41 -1.92
CA VAL A 86 -9.47 1.52 -1.47
C VAL A 86 -8.70 1.05 -0.24
N VAL A 87 -7.37 1.01 -0.33
CA VAL A 87 -6.50 0.36 0.68
C VAL A 87 -5.42 1.33 1.14
N GLN A 88 -5.33 1.58 2.45
CA GLN A 88 -4.26 2.40 3.02
C GLN A 88 -2.96 1.60 3.22
N ALA A 89 -1.81 2.28 3.08
CA ALA A 89 -0.49 1.65 3.03
C ALA A 89 -0.04 0.88 4.29
N GLY A 90 -0.67 1.12 5.44
CA GLY A 90 -0.42 0.38 6.68
C GLY A 90 -1.16 -0.95 6.77
N ALA A 91 -2.13 -1.21 5.88
CA ALA A 91 -2.82 -2.49 5.85
C ALA A 91 -1.89 -3.64 5.43
N THR A 92 -2.22 -4.83 5.88
CA THR A 92 -1.56 -6.08 5.50
C THR A 92 -2.34 -6.81 4.41
N LEU A 93 -1.67 -7.69 3.67
CA LEU A 93 -2.32 -8.50 2.63
C LEU A 93 -3.45 -9.36 3.20
N GLY A 94 -3.27 -9.91 4.40
CA GLY A 94 -4.31 -10.68 5.10
C GLY A 94 -5.56 -9.85 5.36
N GLU A 95 -5.41 -8.59 5.79
CA GLU A 95 -6.56 -7.69 5.97
C GLU A 95 -7.25 -7.38 4.63
N VAL A 96 -6.50 -7.16 3.55
CA VAL A 96 -7.07 -6.95 2.21
C VAL A 96 -7.88 -8.17 1.77
N TYR A 97 -7.31 -9.37 1.87
CA TYR A 97 -8.01 -10.61 1.50
C TYR A 97 -9.27 -10.81 2.32
N TYR A 98 -9.19 -10.60 3.62
CA TYR A 98 -10.32 -10.76 4.53
C TYR A 98 -11.45 -9.79 4.21
N ARG A 99 -11.14 -8.51 3.97
CA ARG A 99 -12.14 -7.47 3.66
C ARG A 99 -12.82 -7.70 2.31
N ILE A 100 -12.10 -8.26 1.33
CA ILE A 100 -12.68 -8.68 0.06
C ILE A 100 -13.64 -9.85 0.27
N TRP A 101 -13.18 -10.89 0.98
CA TRP A 101 -13.98 -12.08 1.28
C TRP A 101 -15.28 -11.75 2.03
N GLU A 102 -15.25 -10.82 2.99
CA GLU A 102 -16.45 -10.35 3.70
C GLU A 102 -17.52 -9.75 2.77
N LYS A 103 -17.14 -9.26 1.58
CA LYS A 103 -18.06 -8.64 0.62
C LYS A 103 -18.45 -9.57 -0.51
N SER A 104 -17.59 -10.51 -0.89
CA SER A 104 -17.89 -11.46 -1.94
C SER A 104 -16.98 -12.68 -1.87
N ASP A 105 -17.59 -13.84 -2.07
CA ASP A 105 -16.92 -15.14 -2.11
C ASP A 105 -16.29 -15.47 -3.47
N VAL A 106 -16.66 -14.72 -4.51
CA VAL A 106 -16.13 -14.89 -5.88
C VAL A 106 -15.08 -13.83 -6.27
N HIS A 107 -14.68 -12.95 -5.35
CA HIS A 107 -13.66 -11.93 -5.62
C HIS A 107 -12.35 -12.20 -4.86
N GLY A 108 -11.24 -11.73 -5.43
CA GLY A 108 -9.91 -11.80 -4.82
C GLY A 108 -8.98 -10.71 -5.34
N PHE A 109 -7.76 -10.63 -4.80
CA PHE A 109 -6.74 -9.69 -5.27
C PHE A 109 -5.39 -10.39 -5.49
N PRO A 110 -4.73 -10.25 -6.66
CA PRO A 110 -3.46 -10.94 -6.95
C PRO A 110 -2.29 -10.30 -6.20
N ALA A 111 -1.95 -10.88 -5.04
CA ALA A 111 -0.81 -10.47 -4.22
C ALA A 111 -0.16 -11.70 -3.53
N GLY A 112 0.83 -11.43 -2.68
CA GLY A 112 1.63 -12.45 -2.00
C GLY A 112 0.87 -13.30 -0.97
N GLU A 113 1.41 -14.49 -0.70
CA GLU A 113 0.84 -15.45 0.24
C GLU A 113 0.97 -15.00 1.71
N CYS A 114 2.11 -14.37 2.05
CA CYS A 114 2.42 -13.98 3.42
C CYS A 114 1.47 -12.89 3.95
N HIS A 115 0.47 -13.30 4.73
CA HIS A 115 -0.64 -12.44 5.18
C HIS A 115 -0.19 -11.20 5.98
N THR A 116 0.94 -11.25 6.68
CA THR A 116 1.48 -10.14 7.48
C THR A 116 2.28 -9.13 6.66
N VAL A 117 2.53 -9.38 5.37
CA VAL A 117 3.21 -8.43 4.50
C VAL A 117 2.35 -7.19 4.35
N GLY A 118 2.97 -6.03 4.52
CA GLY A 118 2.28 -4.75 4.39
C GLY A 118 2.13 -4.33 2.94
N VAL A 119 0.95 -3.82 2.61
CA VAL A 119 0.56 -3.36 1.29
C VAL A 119 1.53 -2.30 0.76
N GLY A 120 1.96 -1.37 1.62
CA GLY A 120 2.77 -0.23 1.20
C GLY A 120 4.10 -0.62 0.54
N GLY A 121 4.79 -1.60 1.11
CA GLY A 121 6.02 -2.14 0.52
C GLY A 121 5.74 -3.11 -0.64
N HIS A 122 4.70 -3.94 -0.51
CA HIS A 122 4.39 -4.97 -1.49
C HIS A 122 3.98 -4.39 -2.85
N PHE A 123 3.07 -3.41 -2.84
CA PHE A 123 2.58 -2.76 -4.06
C PHE A 123 3.62 -1.81 -4.65
N GLY A 124 4.49 -1.22 -3.82
CA GLY A 124 5.63 -0.44 -4.31
C GLY A 124 6.70 -1.29 -5.03
N GLY A 125 6.76 -2.60 -4.75
CA GLY A 125 7.78 -3.52 -5.25
C GLY A 125 7.29 -4.55 -6.27
N GLY A 126 6.06 -4.42 -6.78
CA GLY A 126 5.48 -5.33 -7.77
C GLY A 126 4.40 -6.24 -7.18
N GLY A 127 4.80 -7.13 -6.28
CA GLY A 127 3.90 -8.07 -5.59
C GLY A 127 3.46 -9.24 -6.46
N TYR A 128 3.97 -10.44 -6.15
CA TYR A 128 3.60 -11.69 -6.84
C TYR A 128 2.97 -12.67 -5.84
N GLY A 129 2.19 -13.62 -6.36
CA GLY A 129 1.66 -14.74 -5.58
C GLY A 129 0.96 -15.76 -6.45
N ASN A 130 0.13 -16.61 -5.85
CA ASN A 130 -0.48 -17.78 -6.50
C ASN A 130 -1.33 -17.45 -7.74
N MET A 131 -1.87 -16.23 -7.79
CA MET A 131 -2.71 -15.75 -8.88
C MET A 131 -1.94 -15.14 -10.06
N MET A 132 -0.60 -15.04 -9.98
CA MET A 132 0.20 -14.31 -10.95
C MET A 132 0.12 -14.85 -12.38
N ARG A 133 0.00 -16.17 -12.54
CA ARG A 133 -0.02 -16.79 -13.88
C ARG A 133 -1.31 -16.51 -14.63
N LYS A 134 -2.39 -16.18 -13.93
CA LYS A 134 -3.70 -15.89 -14.51
C LYS A 134 -3.95 -14.39 -14.63
N TYR A 135 -3.51 -13.61 -13.63
CA TYR A 135 -3.86 -12.18 -13.55
C TYR A 135 -2.66 -11.22 -13.54
N GLY A 136 -1.41 -11.68 -13.41
CA GLY A 136 -0.24 -10.80 -13.31
C GLY A 136 0.12 -10.39 -11.88
N LEU A 137 0.91 -9.33 -11.75
CA LEU A 137 1.40 -8.81 -10.46
C LEU A 137 0.38 -7.89 -9.80
N SER A 138 0.52 -7.60 -8.50
CA SER A 138 -0.35 -6.64 -7.79
C SER A 138 -0.37 -5.27 -8.46
N ILE A 139 0.79 -4.80 -8.94
CA ILE A 139 0.95 -3.51 -9.61
C ILE A 139 0.19 -3.37 -10.94
N ASP A 140 -0.16 -4.49 -11.58
CA ASP A 140 -0.96 -4.48 -12.81
C ASP A 140 -2.43 -4.12 -12.51
N HIS A 141 -2.83 -4.22 -11.23
CA HIS A 141 -4.18 -3.98 -10.73
C HIS A 141 -4.24 -2.76 -9.80
N ILE A 142 -3.40 -1.75 -10.02
CA ILE A 142 -3.47 -0.46 -9.30
C ILE A 142 -4.01 0.61 -10.25
N LEU A 143 -5.19 1.17 -9.94
CA LEU A 143 -5.85 2.20 -10.76
C LEU A 143 -5.36 3.62 -10.48
N ASP A 144 -5.12 3.90 -9.21
CA ASP A 144 -4.75 5.21 -8.70
C ASP A 144 -3.94 5.02 -7.42
N ALA A 145 -3.11 6.01 -7.10
CA ALA A 145 -2.34 6.07 -5.88
C ALA A 145 -2.38 7.48 -5.29
N LYS A 146 -2.50 7.61 -3.96
CA LYS A 146 -2.16 8.88 -3.29
C LYS A 146 -0.76 8.80 -2.70
N ILE A 147 0.12 9.75 -3.00
CA ILE A 147 1.48 9.88 -2.45
C ILE A 147 1.67 11.26 -1.81
N VAL A 148 2.72 11.43 -1.00
CA VAL A 148 3.19 12.77 -0.59
C VAL A 148 4.57 12.99 -1.17
N ASP A 149 4.76 14.10 -1.87
CA ASP A 149 6.06 14.44 -2.44
C ASP A 149 6.97 15.20 -1.46
N VAL A 150 8.21 15.45 -1.89
CA VAL A 150 9.21 16.21 -1.12
C VAL A 150 8.81 17.66 -0.84
N LYS A 151 7.74 18.16 -1.47
CA LYS A 151 7.17 19.49 -1.24
C LYS A 151 5.92 19.42 -0.34
N SER A 152 5.69 18.28 0.31
CA SER A 152 4.55 18.05 1.20
C SER A 152 3.19 18.14 0.51
N ARG A 153 3.15 17.90 -0.81
CA ARG A 153 1.90 17.90 -1.60
C ARG A 153 1.36 16.49 -1.65
N ILE A 154 0.06 16.35 -1.43
CA ILE A 154 -0.64 15.09 -1.67
C ILE A 154 -0.96 15.02 -3.17
N LEU A 155 -0.40 14.02 -3.85
CA LEU A 155 -0.61 13.81 -5.27
C LEU A 155 -1.42 12.52 -5.47
N ASN A 156 -2.43 12.58 -6.33
CA ASN A 156 -3.07 11.42 -6.93
C ASN A 156 -2.41 11.07 -8.29
N LYS A 157 -2.86 10.03 -9.00
CA LYS A 157 -2.35 9.66 -10.33
C LYS A 157 -2.31 10.85 -11.29
N GLU A 158 -3.39 11.61 -11.36
CA GLU A 158 -3.51 12.75 -12.28
C GLU A 158 -2.47 13.85 -11.96
N SER A 159 -2.36 14.23 -10.69
CA SER A 159 -1.46 15.31 -10.26
C SER A 159 0.01 14.89 -10.13
N MET A 160 0.31 13.60 -9.99
CA MET A 160 1.68 13.08 -10.01
C MET A 160 2.21 12.85 -11.43
N GLY A 161 1.30 12.65 -12.40
CA GLY A 161 1.64 12.33 -13.78
C GLY A 161 2.00 10.86 -14.00
N GLU A 162 1.93 10.41 -15.25
CA GLU A 162 2.08 9.00 -15.61
C GLU A 162 3.48 8.43 -15.32
N ASP A 163 4.54 9.24 -15.45
CA ASP A 163 5.92 8.77 -15.19
C ASP A 163 6.13 8.39 -13.72
N LEU A 164 5.68 9.24 -12.80
CA LEU A 164 5.77 8.95 -11.37
C LEU A 164 4.80 7.83 -10.98
N PHE A 165 3.60 7.81 -11.56
CA PHE A 165 2.64 6.73 -11.35
C PHE A 165 3.16 5.37 -11.84
N TRP A 166 3.93 5.34 -12.93
CA TRP A 166 4.64 4.16 -13.39
C TRP A 166 5.75 3.77 -12.41
N ALA A 167 6.57 4.72 -11.98
CA ALA A 167 7.73 4.46 -11.13
C ALA A 167 7.35 3.85 -9.76
N ILE A 168 6.27 4.32 -9.14
CA ILE A 168 5.80 3.79 -7.84
C ILE A 168 5.22 2.39 -7.94
N ARG A 169 4.91 1.90 -9.14
CA ARG A 169 4.35 0.57 -9.40
C ARG A 169 5.45 -0.43 -9.76
N GLY A 170 6.44 -0.59 -8.88
CA GLY A 170 7.52 -1.58 -9.01
C GLY A 170 8.93 -1.05 -8.81
N GLY A 171 9.15 0.27 -8.86
CA GLY A 171 10.45 0.90 -8.62
C GLY A 171 10.91 0.92 -7.16
N GLY A 172 10.07 0.45 -6.23
CA GLY A 172 10.29 0.48 -4.80
C GLY A 172 9.92 1.83 -4.19
N GLY A 173 8.83 1.86 -3.43
CA GLY A 173 8.28 3.10 -2.84
C GLY A 173 9.13 3.78 -1.75
N ALA A 174 10.35 3.29 -1.49
CA ALA A 174 11.31 3.96 -0.60
C ALA A 174 12.26 4.91 -1.37
N SER A 175 12.29 4.83 -2.70
CA SER A 175 13.19 5.61 -3.57
C SER A 175 12.54 6.87 -4.15
N LEU A 176 11.24 7.05 -3.93
CA LEU A 176 10.36 8.01 -4.60
C LEU A 176 9.48 8.73 -3.57
#